data_AF-A0A0L6J096-F1
#
_entry.id   AF-A0A0L6J096-F1
#
_cell.length_a   1.000
_cell.length_b   1.000
_cell.length_c   1.000
_cell.angle_alpha   90.00
_cell.angle_beta   90.00
_cell.angle_gamma   90.00
#
_symmetry.space_group_name_H-M   'P 1'
#
loop_
_entity.id
_entity.type
_entity.pdbx_description
1 polymer ?
#
loop_
_entity_poly.entity_id
_entity_poly.type
_entity_poly.pdbx_seq_one_letter_code
_entity_poly.pdbx_strand_id
1 'polypeptide(L)'
;GALTGTGTAGVSGAITLAGNAALGGSGTLTLSGPIGDGGNGYGLSKVGTGTAILTGASTYTGATTVWGGTLALAGAGSLSGGVALAAGASFDIAGLSGAGTTIASLSDTAAGQAGTVTLGTKTLTLADAGGSFGGTITGTGGLSLTGGRQILTGTSTYTGATTVADATLEIDGVLSASEVTVRRGGTLSGTGKIGDPLIEAGGRLAPGSAAAIGTLAIHGPLTFAPGAFYTVRITPTSNDRTDVTGPVTIQGGTVQVLAGSGTYTPALRYTLLTATGGITGTFSTLQTTSNLAFLTPSLSYEPHGLALGFAQTAPLTSVATSPNQARIAGALNGTGPTVTSTPAPAGGAPAVTTSVSATGTVTTAVSTGTGTTTVVSSPAAQVTTALLNQTAAGAVRALNALAGEIQGSAVTVRAQTAFAVQGTLLEHLRLGAGPGLTGAVGQRFASGTTLPAGYAALTPDEPVTGLVPVRPLAPRYGVWGQAFGVFGASE
;
A
#
# COMPACT_ATOMS: atom_id res chain seq x y z
N GLY A 1 4.28 47.39 -3.08
CA GLY A 1 4.08 48.53 -4.01
C GLY A 1 3.50 48.03 -5.32
N ALA A 2 3.01 48.90 -6.21
CA ALA A 2 2.45 48.50 -7.50
C ALA A 2 3.01 49.33 -8.66
N LEU A 3 3.39 48.66 -9.76
CA LEU A 3 3.80 49.28 -11.02
C LEU A 3 2.78 48.92 -12.10
N THR A 4 1.78 49.78 -12.31
CA THR A 4 0.71 49.53 -13.28
C THR A 4 0.58 50.64 -14.32
N GLY A 5 0.15 50.28 -15.53
CA GLY A 5 -0.03 51.22 -16.63
C GLY A 5 -1.06 50.76 -17.67
N THR A 6 -1.59 51.72 -18.44
CA THR A 6 -2.57 51.50 -19.51
C THR A 6 -1.96 51.55 -20.91
N GLY A 7 -0.75 52.11 -21.06
CA GLY A 7 0.00 52.20 -22.31
C GLY A 7 1.20 51.26 -22.38
N THR A 8 2.13 51.54 -23.29
CA THR A 8 3.42 50.82 -23.35
C THR A 8 4.43 51.50 -22.45
N ALA A 9 4.99 50.78 -21.49
CA ALA A 9 5.99 51.27 -20.55
C ALA A 9 7.17 50.30 -20.46
N GLY A 10 8.37 50.85 -20.22
CA GLY A 10 9.60 50.09 -20.04
C GLY A 10 10.32 50.54 -18.77
N VAL A 11 10.78 49.58 -17.97
CA VAL A 11 11.70 49.85 -16.86
C VAL A 11 13.03 49.19 -17.16
N SER A 12 14.08 49.99 -17.09
CA SER A 12 15.47 49.57 -17.20
C SER A 12 16.20 49.78 -15.87
N GLY A 13 17.22 48.97 -15.62
CA GLY A 13 17.98 48.96 -14.36
C GLY A 13 17.48 47.94 -13.35
N ALA A 14 18.33 47.62 -12.37
CA ALA A 14 18.05 46.61 -11.36
C ALA A 14 16.87 47.01 -10.47
N ILE A 15 15.96 46.06 -10.22
CA ILE A 15 14.77 46.24 -9.39
C ILE A 15 14.92 45.37 -8.14
N THR A 16 14.91 46.02 -6.97
CA THR A 16 14.91 45.33 -5.68
C THR A 16 13.52 45.37 -5.06
N LEU A 17 12.97 44.21 -4.73
CA LEU A 17 11.70 44.10 -4.02
C LEU A 17 11.92 44.37 -2.53
N ALA A 18 11.28 45.41 -2.01
CA ALA A 18 11.22 45.72 -0.57
C ALA A 18 10.01 45.06 0.14
N GLY A 19 9.30 44.18 -0.57
CA GLY A 19 8.07 43.52 -0.15
C GLY A 19 7.34 42.96 -1.36
N ASN A 20 6.24 42.24 -1.13
CA ASN A 20 5.39 41.76 -2.22
C ASN A 20 4.93 42.93 -3.10
N ALA A 21 5.01 42.74 -4.41
CA ALA A 21 4.73 43.79 -5.38
C ALA A 21 3.76 43.33 -6.47
N ALA A 22 2.96 44.27 -6.97
CA ALA A 22 2.10 44.05 -8.12
C ALA A 22 2.66 44.76 -9.35
N LEU A 23 2.49 44.16 -10.53
CA LEU A 23 2.86 44.75 -11.81
C LEU A 23 1.79 44.52 -12.88
N GLY A 24 1.80 45.33 -13.94
CA GLY A 24 0.95 45.12 -15.12
C GLY A 24 -0.01 46.27 -15.40
N GLY A 25 -1.31 46.00 -15.44
CA GLY A 25 -2.34 46.92 -15.93
C GLY A 25 -2.97 46.43 -17.23
N SER A 26 -3.59 47.32 -18.01
CA SER A 26 -4.21 46.98 -19.30
C SER A 26 -3.27 47.14 -20.50
N GLY A 27 -2.12 47.79 -20.31
CA GLY A 27 -1.11 48.02 -21.36
C GLY A 27 -0.01 46.97 -21.42
N THR A 28 1.11 47.31 -22.07
CA THR A 28 2.31 46.46 -22.14
C THR A 28 3.42 47.02 -21.28
N LEU A 29 3.92 46.25 -20.32
CA LEU A 29 4.98 46.65 -19.41
C LEU A 29 6.20 45.75 -19.62
N THR A 30 7.33 46.32 -20.06
CA THR A 30 8.59 45.57 -20.25
C THR A 30 9.57 45.88 -19.12
N LEU A 31 10.03 44.85 -18.41
CA LEU A 31 11.07 44.96 -17.39
C LEU A 31 12.35 44.33 -17.94
N SER A 32 13.39 45.16 -18.10
CA SER A 32 14.64 44.77 -18.75
C SER A 32 15.82 44.57 -17.81
N GLY A 33 15.78 45.19 -16.63
CA GLY A 33 16.77 44.91 -15.61
C GLY A 33 16.44 43.67 -14.77
N PRO A 34 17.43 43.17 -14.01
CA PRO A 34 17.22 42.04 -13.12
C PRO A 34 16.26 42.41 -11.99
N ILE A 35 15.44 41.46 -11.56
CA ILE A 35 14.54 41.60 -10.41
C ILE A 35 15.03 40.68 -9.30
N GLY A 36 15.25 41.23 -8.11
CA GLY A 36 15.69 40.45 -6.95
C GLY A 36 15.01 40.91 -5.66
N ASP A 37 14.98 40.03 -4.67
CA ASP A 37 14.47 40.31 -3.32
C ASP A 37 15.57 40.17 -2.26
N GLY A 38 16.81 39.86 -2.64
CA GLY A 38 17.89 39.56 -1.70
C GLY A 38 17.68 38.27 -0.90
N GLY A 39 16.83 37.35 -1.35
CA GLY A 39 16.51 36.10 -0.66
C GLY A 39 15.41 36.23 0.40
N ASN A 40 14.63 37.32 0.40
CA ASN A 40 13.61 37.59 1.42
C ASN A 40 12.25 36.92 1.16
N GLY A 41 12.10 36.11 0.11
CA GLY A 41 10.85 35.38 -0.17
C GLY A 41 9.74 36.25 -0.77
N TYR A 42 10.05 37.42 -1.31
CA TYR A 42 9.01 38.32 -1.84
C TYR A 42 8.54 37.87 -3.22
N GLY A 43 7.22 37.87 -3.40
CA GLY A 43 6.56 37.45 -4.63
C GLY A 43 6.08 38.61 -5.51
N LEU A 44 5.72 38.27 -6.75
CA LEU A 44 5.14 39.20 -7.72
C LEU A 44 3.70 38.82 -8.07
N SER A 45 2.85 39.83 -8.19
CA SER A 45 1.46 39.70 -8.62
C SER A 45 1.26 40.41 -9.95
N LYS A 46 1.10 39.65 -11.04
CA LYS A 46 0.71 40.21 -12.34
C LYS A 46 -0.79 40.47 -12.34
N VAL A 47 -1.17 41.73 -12.44
CA VAL A 47 -2.55 42.21 -12.44
C VAL A 47 -2.93 42.88 -13.76
N GLY A 48 -4.23 43.04 -13.98
CA GLY A 48 -4.80 43.63 -15.18
C GLY A 48 -4.70 42.74 -16.42
N THR A 49 -5.42 43.11 -17.48
CA THR A 49 -5.59 42.31 -18.70
C THR A 49 -4.44 42.41 -19.70
N GLY A 50 -3.51 43.34 -19.50
CA GLY A 50 -2.38 43.61 -20.38
C GLY A 50 -1.24 42.61 -20.23
N THR A 51 -0.11 42.91 -20.88
CA THR A 51 1.07 42.04 -20.93
C THR A 51 2.20 42.61 -20.08
N ALA A 52 2.80 41.79 -19.23
CA ALA A 52 4.09 42.10 -18.61
C ALA A 52 5.17 41.22 -19.20
N ILE A 53 6.24 41.81 -19.73
CA ILE A 53 7.35 41.12 -20.40
C ILE A 53 8.59 41.25 -19.51
N LEU A 54 9.12 40.11 -19.06
CA LEU A 54 10.39 40.06 -18.35
C LEU A 54 11.49 39.65 -19.33
N THR A 55 12.47 40.54 -19.53
CA THR A 55 13.61 40.31 -20.42
C THR A 55 14.94 40.18 -19.68
N GLY A 56 14.99 40.64 -18.42
CA GLY A 56 16.09 40.39 -17.48
C GLY A 56 15.82 39.18 -16.57
N ALA A 57 16.87 38.72 -15.88
CA ALA A 57 16.77 37.61 -14.94
C ALA A 57 15.94 38.01 -13.70
N SER A 58 14.94 37.19 -13.36
CA SER A 58 14.15 37.37 -12.13
C SER A 58 14.57 36.33 -11.09
N THR A 59 15.36 36.81 -10.13
CA THR A 59 16.03 36.02 -9.07
C THR A 59 15.33 36.06 -7.73
N TYR A 60 14.17 36.74 -7.64
CA TYR A 60 13.38 36.73 -6.42
C TYR A 60 12.89 35.31 -6.10
N THR A 61 12.77 35.04 -4.80
CA THR A 61 12.53 33.68 -4.29
C THR A 61 11.07 33.39 -4.00
N GLY A 62 10.23 34.42 -3.88
CA GLY A 62 8.78 34.25 -3.72
C GLY A 62 8.07 33.80 -5.00
N ALA A 63 6.84 33.32 -4.85
CA ALA A 63 6.02 32.89 -5.98
C ALA A 63 5.49 34.07 -6.82
N THR A 64 5.20 33.79 -8.08
CA THR A 64 4.58 34.71 -9.02
C THR A 64 3.14 34.29 -9.26
N THR A 65 2.20 35.18 -8.98
CA THR A 65 0.77 34.94 -9.27
C THR A 65 0.33 35.80 -10.44
N VAL A 66 -0.28 35.19 -11.45
CA VAL A 66 -0.85 35.89 -12.60
C VAL A 66 -2.37 35.88 -12.46
N TRP A 67 -2.94 37.01 -12.05
CA TRP A 67 -4.38 37.18 -11.87
C TRP A 67 -5.11 37.46 -13.17
N GLY A 68 -4.41 37.92 -14.20
CA GLY A 68 -4.98 38.20 -15.51
C GLY A 68 -3.97 38.68 -16.54
N GLY A 69 -4.39 38.66 -17.80
CA GLY A 69 -3.54 38.99 -18.94
C GLY A 69 -2.38 38.02 -19.10
N THR A 70 -1.26 38.51 -19.65
CA THR A 70 -0.09 37.68 -19.96
C THR A 70 1.12 38.10 -19.14
N LEU A 71 1.79 37.13 -18.51
CA LEU A 71 3.18 37.26 -18.09
C LEU A 71 4.05 36.55 -19.11
N ALA A 72 4.88 37.29 -19.84
CA ALA A 72 5.76 36.77 -20.87
C ALA A 72 7.23 36.83 -20.43
N LEU A 73 7.98 35.78 -20.71
CA LEU A 73 9.44 35.80 -20.67
C LEU A 73 9.96 35.91 -22.10
N ALA A 74 10.88 36.85 -22.34
CA ALA A 74 11.45 37.08 -23.66
C ALA A 74 12.96 37.34 -23.61
N GLY A 75 13.65 37.11 -24.71
CA GLY A 75 15.10 37.32 -24.78
C GLY A 75 15.85 36.41 -23.79
N ALA A 76 16.55 37.01 -22.83
CA ALA A 76 17.26 36.31 -21.75
C ALA A 76 16.47 36.27 -20.43
N GLY A 77 15.17 36.62 -20.46
CA GLY A 77 14.31 36.62 -19.29
C GLY A 77 14.25 35.25 -18.62
N SER A 78 14.21 35.25 -17.30
CA SER A 78 14.05 34.03 -16.50
C SER A 78 13.26 34.32 -15.25
N LEU A 79 12.73 33.25 -14.63
CA LEU A 79 11.98 33.31 -13.39
C LEU A 79 12.30 32.06 -12.56
N SER A 80 12.80 32.22 -11.33
CA SER A 80 13.14 31.08 -10.47
C SER A 80 11.99 30.58 -9.59
N GLY A 81 11.05 31.45 -9.21
CA GLY A 81 9.94 31.11 -8.32
C GLY A 81 8.87 30.21 -8.96
N GLY A 82 7.89 29.78 -8.16
CA GLY A 82 6.71 29.08 -8.67
C GLY A 82 5.74 30.03 -9.37
N VAL A 83 4.99 29.54 -10.35
CA VAL A 83 4.00 30.29 -11.12
C VAL A 83 2.60 29.76 -10.82
N ALA A 84 1.73 30.63 -10.31
CA ALA A 84 0.32 30.35 -10.10
C ALA A 84 -0.55 31.15 -11.09
N LEU A 85 -1.42 30.47 -11.83
CA LEU A 85 -2.29 31.09 -12.84
C LEU A 85 -3.75 31.12 -12.40
N ALA A 86 -4.37 32.29 -12.51
CA ALA A 86 -5.81 32.44 -12.38
C ALA A 86 -6.52 32.07 -13.69
N ALA A 87 -7.84 31.96 -13.65
CA ALA A 87 -8.65 31.69 -14.83
C ALA A 87 -8.44 32.77 -15.91
N GLY A 88 -8.13 32.36 -17.14
CA GLY A 88 -7.88 33.27 -18.27
C GLY A 88 -6.54 34.01 -18.22
N ALA A 89 -5.69 33.75 -17.22
CA ALA A 89 -4.33 34.25 -17.18
C ALA A 89 -3.41 33.40 -18.06
N SER A 90 -2.38 34.02 -18.64
CA SER A 90 -1.40 33.36 -19.50
C SER A 90 0.02 33.53 -18.99
N PHE A 91 0.80 32.45 -19.03
CA PHE A 91 2.25 32.46 -18.91
C PHE A 91 2.87 32.04 -20.23
N ASP A 92 3.66 32.92 -20.83
CA ASP A 92 4.23 32.74 -22.16
C ASP A 92 5.77 32.74 -22.09
N ILE A 93 6.40 31.69 -22.60
CA ILE A 93 7.85 31.56 -22.69
C ILE A 93 8.34 31.47 -24.14
N ALA A 94 7.45 31.61 -25.12
CA ALA A 94 7.76 31.46 -26.54
C ALA A 94 8.79 32.49 -27.02
N GLY A 95 8.83 33.67 -26.40
CA GLY A 95 9.75 34.76 -26.73
C GLY A 95 11.19 34.58 -26.25
N LEU A 96 11.51 33.50 -25.53
CA LEU A 96 12.87 33.24 -25.06
C LEU A 96 13.85 33.00 -26.21
N SER A 97 15.07 33.50 -26.07
CA SER A 97 16.16 33.23 -27.02
C SER A 97 16.80 31.86 -26.79
N GLY A 98 16.90 31.42 -25.53
CA GLY A 98 17.40 30.10 -25.14
C GLY A 98 16.42 28.96 -25.47
N ALA A 99 16.81 27.72 -25.15
CA ALA A 99 15.99 26.53 -25.39
C ALA A 99 14.78 26.40 -24.43
N GLY A 100 14.77 27.14 -23.32
CA GLY A 100 13.78 26.97 -22.26
C GLY A 100 14.06 27.84 -21.04
N THR A 101 13.26 27.63 -20.00
CA THR A 101 13.45 28.21 -18.66
C THR A 101 13.13 27.17 -17.59
N THR A 102 13.63 27.39 -16.37
CA THR A 102 13.30 26.58 -15.20
C THR A 102 12.55 27.44 -14.21
N ILE A 103 11.42 26.96 -13.71
CA ILE A 103 10.64 27.53 -12.60
C ILE A 103 10.57 26.50 -11.47
N ALA A 104 10.23 26.91 -10.26
CA ALA A 104 10.04 25.97 -9.16
C ALA A 104 8.82 25.05 -9.41
N SER A 105 7.63 25.64 -9.55
CA SER A 105 6.37 24.91 -9.66
C SER A 105 5.37 25.61 -10.58
N LEU A 106 4.38 24.85 -11.08
CA LEU A 106 3.25 25.37 -11.84
C LEU A 106 1.94 24.95 -11.15
N SER A 107 1.07 25.91 -10.88
CA SER A 107 -0.24 25.64 -10.28
C SER A 107 -1.32 26.58 -10.78
N ASP A 108 -2.57 26.21 -10.52
CA ASP A 108 -3.66 27.18 -10.51
C ASP A 108 -3.65 27.98 -9.20
N THR A 109 -4.29 29.14 -9.18
CA THR A 109 -4.54 29.91 -7.94
C THR A 109 -5.56 29.25 -7.01
N ALA A 110 -6.44 28.43 -7.56
CA ALA A 110 -7.38 27.54 -6.87
C ALA A 110 -7.74 26.37 -7.82
N ALA A 111 -8.35 25.31 -7.29
CA ALA A 111 -8.54 24.09 -8.09
C ALA A 111 -9.43 24.30 -9.33
N GLY A 112 -8.95 23.81 -10.48
CA GLY A 112 -9.75 23.72 -11.72
C GLY A 112 -9.89 25.04 -12.48
N GLN A 113 -8.96 25.98 -12.31
CA GLN A 113 -8.95 27.18 -13.16
C GLN A 113 -8.27 26.91 -14.51
N ALA A 114 -8.80 27.55 -15.55
CA ALA A 114 -8.27 27.42 -16.92
C ALA A 114 -7.26 28.53 -17.22
N GLY A 115 -6.06 28.44 -16.67
CA GLY A 115 -4.91 29.22 -17.13
C GLY A 115 -4.36 28.71 -18.47
N THR A 116 -3.50 29.47 -19.14
CA THR A 116 -2.78 28.99 -20.34
C THR A 116 -1.28 29.12 -20.15
N VAL A 117 -0.53 28.08 -20.50
CA VAL A 117 0.93 28.13 -20.67
C VAL A 117 1.25 28.03 -22.15
N THR A 118 1.99 29.00 -22.69
CA THR A 118 2.43 29.03 -24.09
C THR A 118 3.92 28.74 -24.13
N LEU A 119 4.28 27.55 -24.61
CA LEU A 119 5.68 27.11 -24.68
C LEU A 119 6.41 27.65 -25.92
N GLY A 120 5.69 27.92 -27.02
CA GLY A 120 6.33 28.10 -28.32
C GLY A 120 7.12 26.84 -28.69
N THR A 121 8.41 26.98 -29.00
CA THR A 121 9.35 25.87 -29.24
C THR A 121 10.18 25.50 -28.01
N LYS A 122 9.85 26.02 -26.82
CA LYS A 122 10.73 26.01 -25.64
C LYS A 122 10.36 24.92 -24.65
N THR A 123 11.35 24.46 -23.88
CA THR A 123 11.10 23.54 -22.77
C THR A 123 10.88 24.30 -21.48
N LEU A 124 9.75 24.04 -20.81
CA LEU A 124 9.53 24.49 -19.44
C LEU A 124 10.02 23.40 -18.48
N THR A 125 10.94 23.75 -17.58
CA THR A 125 11.42 22.83 -16.53
C THR A 125 10.78 23.19 -15.20
N LEU A 126 10.21 22.19 -14.51
CA LEU A 126 9.71 22.28 -13.15
C LEU A 126 10.72 21.59 -12.22
N ALA A 127 11.39 22.37 -11.38
CA ALA A 127 12.47 21.88 -10.51
C ALA A 127 11.97 21.34 -9.17
N ASP A 128 10.83 21.85 -8.69
CA ASP A 128 10.22 21.47 -7.42
C ASP A 128 8.69 21.54 -7.56
N ALA A 129 8.14 20.68 -8.40
CA ALA A 129 6.72 20.67 -8.68
C ALA A 129 5.93 20.38 -7.39
N GLY A 130 4.85 21.11 -7.16
CA GLY A 130 4.02 20.92 -5.96
C GLY A 130 2.57 21.31 -6.15
N GLY A 131 2.13 21.43 -7.40
CA GLY A 131 0.85 22.04 -7.77
C GLY A 131 -0.03 21.13 -8.61
N SER A 132 -1.31 21.51 -8.66
CA SER A 132 -2.25 21.04 -9.68
C SER A 132 -2.50 22.17 -10.67
N PHE A 133 -2.48 21.84 -11.95
CA PHE A 133 -2.73 22.77 -13.04
C PHE A 133 -3.87 22.22 -13.92
N GLY A 134 -5.00 22.92 -13.91
CA GLY A 134 -6.19 22.62 -14.69
C GLY A 134 -6.25 23.34 -16.04
N GLY A 135 -5.28 24.22 -16.29
CA GLY A 135 -5.16 24.95 -17.54
C GLY A 135 -4.63 24.13 -18.73
N THR A 136 -4.49 24.83 -19.85
CA THR A 136 -3.98 24.27 -21.11
C THR A 136 -2.50 24.64 -21.27
N ILE A 137 -1.65 23.65 -21.52
CA ILE A 137 -0.27 23.87 -21.97
C ILE A 137 -0.22 23.67 -23.50
N THR A 138 0.35 24.63 -24.22
CA THR A 138 0.33 24.68 -25.70
C THR A 138 1.71 24.95 -26.30
N GLY A 139 1.89 24.60 -27.57
CA GLY A 139 3.11 24.85 -28.34
C GLY A 139 3.76 23.58 -28.87
N THR A 140 4.89 23.71 -29.56
CA THR A 140 5.71 22.58 -30.04
C THR A 140 6.87 22.26 -29.11
N GLY A 141 7.08 23.08 -28.08
CA GLY A 141 8.00 22.85 -26.97
C GLY A 141 7.53 21.76 -26.03
N GLY A 142 8.37 21.45 -25.03
CA GLY A 142 8.18 20.32 -24.12
C GLY A 142 8.12 20.71 -22.65
N LEU A 143 7.92 19.70 -21.81
CA LEU A 143 7.86 19.83 -20.36
C LEU A 143 8.92 18.93 -19.71
N SER A 144 9.67 19.43 -18.74
CA SER A 144 10.63 18.63 -17.99
C SER A 144 10.35 18.75 -16.50
N LEU A 145 10.19 17.61 -15.81
CA LEU A 145 10.06 17.55 -14.37
C LEU A 145 11.32 16.93 -13.81
N THR A 146 11.94 17.63 -12.86
CA THR A 146 13.22 17.22 -12.23
C THR A 146 13.13 17.10 -10.71
N GLY A 147 11.99 17.50 -10.13
CA GLY A 147 11.70 17.30 -8.71
C GLY A 147 10.22 17.53 -8.41
N GLY A 148 9.78 16.98 -7.27
CA GLY A 148 8.43 17.17 -6.76
C GLY A 148 7.34 16.39 -7.50
N ARG A 149 6.08 16.82 -7.37
CA ARG A 149 4.90 16.21 -7.98
C ARG A 149 4.03 17.26 -8.67
N GLN A 150 3.81 17.08 -9.97
CA GLN A 150 2.88 17.90 -10.77
C GLN A 150 1.62 17.09 -11.08
N ILE A 151 0.46 17.71 -10.86
CA ILE A 151 -0.82 17.17 -11.29
C ILE A 151 -1.32 17.99 -12.49
N LEU A 152 -1.61 17.33 -13.60
CA LEU A 152 -2.26 17.95 -14.76
C LEU A 152 -3.70 17.44 -14.85
N THR A 153 -4.65 18.30 -14.52
CA THR A 153 -6.10 17.99 -14.57
C THR A 153 -6.75 18.53 -15.84
N GLY A 154 -6.09 19.49 -16.51
CA GLY A 154 -6.54 20.09 -17.76
C GLY A 154 -6.21 19.27 -19.02
N THR A 155 -6.59 19.81 -20.18
CA THR A 155 -6.20 19.27 -21.48
C THR A 155 -4.98 20.02 -21.99
N SER A 156 -3.85 19.33 -22.08
CA SER A 156 -2.62 19.86 -22.67
C SER A 156 -2.47 19.42 -24.12
N THR A 157 -2.12 20.35 -25.00
CA THR A 157 -2.06 20.14 -26.46
C THR A 157 -0.67 20.33 -27.06
N TYR A 158 0.34 20.57 -26.22
CA TYR A 158 1.71 20.67 -26.70
C TYR A 158 2.22 19.32 -27.25
N THR A 159 3.11 19.40 -28.24
CA THR A 159 3.61 18.23 -28.96
C THR A 159 5.06 17.88 -28.67
N GLY A 160 5.82 18.79 -28.04
CA GLY A 160 7.20 18.50 -27.65
C GLY A 160 7.25 17.51 -26.49
N ALA A 161 8.40 16.83 -26.35
CA ALA A 161 8.55 15.75 -25.40
C ALA A 161 8.35 16.19 -23.94
N THR A 162 7.75 15.28 -23.16
CA THR A 162 7.65 15.38 -21.70
C THR A 162 8.67 14.44 -21.07
N THR A 163 9.59 14.95 -20.26
CA THR A 163 10.56 14.12 -19.52
C THR A 163 10.28 14.19 -18.02
N VAL A 164 10.20 13.04 -17.37
CA VAL A 164 10.01 12.94 -15.92
C VAL A 164 11.24 12.23 -15.31
N ALA A 165 12.02 12.96 -14.53
CA ALA A 165 13.19 12.43 -13.82
C ALA A 165 13.13 12.88 -12.35
N ASP A 166 13.38 11.97 -11.42
CA ASP A 166 13.35 12.26 -9.96
C ASP A 166 12.09 13.02 -9.47
N ALA A 167 10.96 12.84 -10.17
CA ALA A 167 9.71 13.57 -9.97
C ALA A 167 8.49 12.67 -10.28
N THR A 168 7.31 13.13 -9.88
CA THR A 168 6.03 12.48 -10.22
C THR A 168 5.20 13.37 -11.12
N LEU A 169 4.79 12.85 -12.28
CA LEU A 169 3.79 13.45 -13.15
C LEU A 169 2.48 12.66 -13.03
N GLU A 170 1.47 13.28 -12.45
CA GLU A 170 0.12 12.72 -12.32
C GLU A 170 -0.79 13.34 -13.38
N ILE A 171 -1.25 12.54 -14.33
CA ILE A 171 -2.16 12.97 -15.40
C ILE A 171 -3.57 12.52 -15.06
N ASP A 172 -4.42 13.47 -14.66
CA ASP A 172 -5.85 13.25 -14.46
C ASP A 172 -6.70 13.88 -15.58
N GLY A 173 -6.09 14.71 -16.42
CA GLY A 173 -6.67 15.28 -17.63
C GLY A 173 -6.23 14.57 -18.91
N VAL A 174 -5.79 15.33 -19.91
CA VAL A 174 -5.42 14.81 -21.23
C VAL A 174 -4.04 15.32 -21.66
N LEU A 175 -3.16 14.41 -22.05
CA LEU A 175 -1.82 14.66 -22.62
C LEU A 175 -1.55 13.67 -23.77
N SER A 176 -2.40 13.68 -24.79
CA SER A 176 -2.31 12.70 -25.90
C SER A 176 -1.35 13.08 -27.02
N ALA A 177 -0.94 14.36 -27.11
CA ALA A 177 -0.12 14.85 -28.21
C ALA A 177 1.39 14.87 -27.93
N SER A 178 1.79 14.71 -26.66
CA SER A 178 3.18 14.66 -26.22
C SER A 178 3.64 13.22 -26.06
N GLU A 179 4.86 12.93 -26.49
CA GLU A 179 5.60 11.74 -26.07
C GLU A 179 6.03 11.92 -24.61
N VAL A 180 5.89 10.89 -23.77
CA VAL A 180 6.25 10.96 -22.35
C VAL A 180 7.38 9.97 -22.07
N THR A 181 8.56 10.46 -21.69
CA THR A 181 9.69 9.63 -21.26
C THR A 181 9.83 9.69 -19.74
N VAL A 182 9.70 8.54 -19.08
CA VAL A 182 9.90 8.40 -17.64
C VAL A 182 11.27 7.81 -17.38
N ARG A 183 12.16 8.62 -16.84
CA ARG A 183 13.56 8.26 -16.55
C ARG A 183 13.69 7.74 -15.12
N ARG A 184 14.92 7.41 -14.74
CA ARG A 184 15.24 6.98 -13.37
C ARG A 184 14.70 7.96 -12.33
N GLY A 185 14.06 7.43 -11.29
CA GLY A 185 13.45 8.24 -10.22
C GLY A 185 12.13 8.91 -10.62
N GLY A 186 11.79 8.93 -11.92
CA GLY A 186 10.54 9.44 -12.43
C GLY A 186 9.37 8.47 -12.19
N THR A 187 8.19 9.02 -11.89
CA THR A 187 6.93 8.28 -11.82
C THR A 187 5.88 8.95 -12.69
N LEU A 188 5.24 8.19 -13.57
CA LEU A 188 4.04 8.59 -14.29
C LEU A 188 2.82 7.92 -13.64
N SER A 189 1.84 8.71 -13.25
CA SER A 189 0.61 8.25 -12.60
C SER A 189 -0.63 8.99 -13.09
N GLY A 190 -1.78 8.69 -12.48
CA GLY A 190 -3.05 9.38 -12.72
C GLY A 190 -4.12 8.50 -13.36
N THR A 191 -5.28 9.10 -13.61
CA THR A 191 -6.45 8.42 -14.22
C THR A 191 -6.88 8.99 -15.56
N GLY A 192 -6.06 9.88 -16.12
CA GLY A 192 -6.35 10.60 -17.35
C GLY A 192 -5.99 9.80 -18.60
N LYS A 193 -5.79 10.55 -19.69
CA LYS A 193 -5.47 10.01 -21.01
C LYS A 193 -4.13 10.56 -21.50
N ILE A 194 -3.22 9.67 -21.88
CA ILE A 194 -1.89 10.01 -22.41
C ILE A 194 -1.66 9.43 -23.81
N GLY A 195 -0.64 9.92 -24.49
CA GLY A 195 -0.18 9.43 -25.79
C GLY A 195 0.70 8.20 -25.63
N ASP A 196 1.98 8.33 -25.98
CA ASP A 196 2.90 7.21 -26.19
C ASP A 196 4.03 7.23 -25.14
N PRO A 197 3.84 6.63 -23.96
CA PRO A 197 4.86 6.65 -22.92
C PRO A 197 5.97 5.62 -23.14
N LEU A 198 7.21 6.05 -22.91
CA LEU A 198 8.39 5.21 -22.74
C LEU A 198 8.82 5.22 -21.27
N ILE A 199 8.82 4.05 -20.64
CA ILE A 199 9.32 3.87 -19.28
C ILE A 199 10.74 3.30 -19.35
N GLU A 200 11.74 4.15 -19.10
CA GLU A 200 13.15 3.76 -19.12
C GLU A 200 13.56 2.98 -17.86
N ALA A 201 14.80 2.50 -17.83
CA ALA A 201 15.38 1.83 -16.67
C ALA A 201 15.29 2.70 -15.42
N GLY A 202 14.69 2.16 -14.35
CA GLY A 202 14.47 2.89 -13.10
C GLY A 202 13.30 3.88 -13.11
N GLY A 203 12.61 4.04 -14.25
CA GLY A 203 11.35 4.78 -14.35
C GLY A 203 10.16 3.93 -13.91
N ARG A 204 9.08 4.58 -13.49
CA ARG A 204 7.89 3.92 -12.94
C ARG A 204 6.61 4.37 -13.63
N LEU A 205 5.79 3.41 -14.06
CA LEU A 205 4.38 3.62 -14.39
C LEU A 205 3.52 3.15 -13.22
N ALA A 206 2.64 4.01 -12.72
CA ALA A 206 1.75 3.74 -11.59
C ALA A 206 0.34 4.28 -11.88
N PRO A 207 -0.50 3.53 -12.64
CA PRO A 207 -1.89 3.93 -12.90
C PRO A 207 -2.67 4.21 -11.60
N GLY A 208 -3.66 5.08 -11.70
CA GLY A 208 -4.43 5.56 -10.55
C GLY A 208 -3.82 6.83 -9.94
N SER A 209 -4.60 7.49 -9.07
CA SER A 209 -4.19 8.71 -8.39
C SER A 209 -3.64 8.41 -6.99
N ALA A 210 -2.96 9.39 -6.40
CA ALA A 210 -2.53 9.28 -5.00
C ALA A 210 -3.71 9.01 -4.04
N ALA A 211 -4.91 9.48 -4.40
CA ALA A 211 -6.11 9.38 -3.57
C ALA A 211 -6.94 8.11 -3.81
N ALA A 212 -6.90 7.52 -5.01
CA ALA A 212 -7.81 6.45 -5.37
C ALA A 212 -7.22 5.47 -6.38
N ILE A 213 -7.67 4.22 -6.29
CA ILE A 213 -7.44 3.22 -7.33
C ILE A 213 -8.09 3.70 -8.62
N GLY A 214 -7.40 3.57 -9.75
CA GLY A 214 -7.95 4.01 -11.03
C GLY A 214 -7.27 3.46 -12.27
N THR A 215 -7.83 3.86 -13.41
CA THR A 215 -7.39 3.41 -14.73
C THR A 215 -6.71 4.55 -15.47
N LEU A 216 -5.52 4.31 -16.01
CA LEU A 216 -4.84 5.23 -16.91
C LEU A 216 -5.05 4.77 -18.36
N ALA A 217 -5.51 5.68 -19.23
CA ALA A 217 -5.72 5.40 -20.64
C ALA A 217 -4.52 5.86 -21.49
N ILE A 218 -4.03 5.01 -22.38
CA ILE A 218 -2.87 5.23 -23.25
C ILE A 218 -3.32 5.07 -24.70
N HIS A 219 -3.23 6.15 -25.47
CA HIS A 219 -3.69 6.22 -26.86
C HIS A 219 -2.55 6.11 -27.88
N GLY A 220 -1.75 5.05 -27.72
CA GLY A 220 -0.70 4.64 -28.65
C GLY A 220 0.21 3.58 -28.01
N PRO A 221 1.44 3.37 -28.50
CA PRO A 221 2.35 2.38 -27.94
C PRO A 221 2.78 2.69 -26.50
N LEU A 222 2.94 1.64 -25.71
CA LEU A 222 3.59 1.69 -24.39
C LEU A 222 4.81 0.78 -24.41
N THR A 223 5.96 1.31 -23.99
CA THR A 223 7.20 0.54 -23.91
C THR A 223 7.75 0.53 -22.48
N PHE A 224 8.04 -0.66 -21.96
CA PHE A 224 8.82 -0.87 -20.75
C PHE A 224 10.23 -1.34 -21.13
N ALA A 225 11.23 -0.48 -20.87
CA ALA A 225 12.64 -0.84 -21.02
C ALA A 225 13.09 -1.82 -19.91
N PRO A 226 14.23 -2.52 -20.09
CA PRO A 226 14.79 -3.35 -19.04
C PRO A 226 15.03 -2.56 -17.75
N GLY A 227 14.55 -3.09 -16.61
CA GLY A 227 14.68 -2.43 -15.31
C GLY A 227 13.65 -1.33 -15.03
N ALA A 228 12.63 -1.16 -15.88
CA ALA A 228 11.45 -0.33 -15.59
C ALA A 228 10.56 -0.96 -14.49
N PHE A 229 9.75 -0.14 -13.84
CA PHE A 229 8.79 -0.55 -12.82
C PHE A 229 7.34 -0.32 -13.28
N TYR A 230 6.49 -1.34 -13.11
CA TYR A 230 5.05 -1.21 -13.24
C TYR A 230 4.39 -1.42 -11.88
N THR A 231 3.78 -0.38 -11.32
CA THR A 231 3.23 -0.41 -9.95
C THR A 231 1.73 -0.40 -9.98
N VAL A 232 1.10 -1.32 -9.29
CA VAL A 232 -0.36 -1.41 -9.20
C VAL A 232 -0.78 -1.58 -7.75
N ARG A 233 -1.81 -0.86 -7.32
CA ARG A 233 -2.51 -1.15 -6.07
C ARG A 233 -3.66 -2.10 -6.33
N ILE A 234 -3.91 -2.98 -5.37
CA ILE A 234 -5.06 -3.88 -5.41
C ILE A 234 -5.80 -3.84 -4.07
N THR A 235 -7.10 -4.05 -4.11
CA THR A 235 -7.97 -4.40 -2.99
C THR A 235 -8.80 -5.62 -3.40
N PRO A 236 -9.50 -6.30 -2.49
CA PRO A 236 -10.36 -7.43 -2.88
C PRO A 236 -11.41 -7.12 -3.96
N THR A 237 -11.75 -5.84 -4.15
CA THR A 237 -12.82 -5.40 -5.05
C THR A 237 -12.35 -4.54 -6.22
N SER A 238 -11.11 -4.05 -6.21
CA SER A 238 -10.62 -3.10 -7.23
C SER A 238 -9.12 -3.20 -7.44
N ASN A 239 -8.62 -2.74 -8.58
CA ASN A 239 -7.19 -2.63 -8.86
C ASN A 239 -6.87 -1.45 -9.78
N ASP A 240 -5.65 -0.94 -9.65
CA ASP A 240 -5.10 -0.01 -10.63
C ASP A 240 -4.92 -0.75 -11.96
N ARG A 241 -5.23 -0.07 -13.06
CA ARG A 241 -5.22 -0.66 -14.40
C ARG A 241 -4.69 0.30 -15.45
N THR A 242 -4.01 -0.24 -16.46
CA THR A 242 -3.61 0.52 -17.66
C THR A 242 -4.35 0.00 -18.89
N ASP A 243 -5.01 0.89 -19.62
CA ASP A 243 -5.72 0.56 -20.86
C ASP A 243 -5.00 1.17 -22.06
N VAL A 244 -4.44 0.33 -22.92
CA VAL A 244 -3.62 0.71 -24.05
C VAL A 244 -4.33 0.38 -25.35
N THR A 245 -4.51 1.36 -26.24
CA THR A 245 -5.07 1.10 -27.58
C THR A 245 -4.00 0.64 -28.57
N GLY A 246 -2.73 1.06 -28.38
CA GLY A 246 -1.61 0.63 -29.20
C GLY A 246 -0.94 -0.68 -28.71
N PRO A 247 0.19 -1.06 -29.32
CA PRO A 247 0.96 -2.22 -28.90
C PRO A 247 1.71 -1.94 -27.59
N VAL A 248 1.84 -2.97 -26.75
CA VAL A 248 2.65 -2.93 -25.54
C VAL A 248 3.90 -3.77 -25.72
N THR A 249 5.07 -3.17 -25.51
CA THR A 249 6.37 -3.85 -25.60
C THR A 249 7.02 -3.92 -24.23
N ILE A 250 7.25 -5.12 -23.72
CA ILE A 250 7.85 -5.36 -22.40
C ILE A 250 9.22 -6.04 -22.59
N GLN A 251 10.29 -5.27 -22.43
CA GLN A 251 11.67 -5.76 -22.61
C GLN A 251 12.29 -6.31 -21.32
N GLY A 252 11.50 -6.40 -20.25
CA GLY A 252 11.90 -6.81 -18.90
C GLY A 252 11.38 -5.86 -17.84
N GLY A 253 11.96 -5.89 -16.64
CA GLY A 253 11.56 -5.02 -15.53
C GLY A 253 10.74 -5.74 -14.46
N THR A 254 10.10 -4.94 -13.60
CA THR A 254 9.44 -5.45 -12.39
C THR A 254 8.00 -4.97 -12.27
N VAL A 255 7.08 -5.91 -12.06
CA VAL A 255 5.73 -5.58 -11.58
C VAL A 255 5.77 -5.51 -10.05
N GLN A 256 5.38 -4.37 -9.49
CA GLN A 256 5.25 -4.15 -8.06
C GLN A 256 3.77 -4.05 -7.67
N VAL A 257 3.30 -5.01 -6.87
CA VAL A 257 1.93 -5.05 -6.39
C VAL A 257 1.86 -4.55 -4.95
N LEU A 258 1.14 -3.46 -4.75
CA LEU A 258 0.81 -2.90 -3.43
C LEU A 258 -0.60 -3.36 -3.02
N ALA A 259 -0.66 -4.44 -2.24
CA ALA A 259 -1.93 -4.96 -1.75
C ALA A 259 -2.44 -4.14 -0.56
N GLY A 260 -3.65 -3.59 -0.69
CA GLY A 260 -4.39 -2.98 0.42
C GLY A 260 -4.94 -4.03 1.38
N SER A 261 -5.50 -3.59 2.50
CA SER A 261 -6.16 -4.47 3.46
C SER A 261 -7.36 -5.19 2.84
N GLY A 262 -7.52 -6.48 3.13
CA GLY A 262 -8.71 -7.22 2.76
C GLY A 262 -8.46 -8.71 2.56
N THR A 263 -9.52 -9.40 2.16
CA THR A 263 -9.55 -10.86 1.97
C THR A 263 -9.32 -11.20 0.50
N TYR A 264 -8.11 -11.66 0.19
CA TYR A 264 -7.72 -12.20 -1.11
C TYR A 264 -7.98 -13.71 -1.18
N THR A 265 -8.60 -14.17 -2.26
CA THR A 265 -8.85 -15.61 -2.48
C THR A 265 -8.13 -16.09 -3.74
N PRO A 266 -7.78 -17.38 -3.86
CA PRO A 266 -7.17 -17.93 -5.07
C PRO A 266 -7.99 -17.72 -6.36
N ALA A 267 -9.31 -17.55 -6.21
CA ALA A 267 -10.22 -17.29 -7.32
C ALA A 267 -10.15 -15.85 -7.85
N LEU A 268 -9.56 -14.91 -7.10
CA LEU A 268 -9.41 -13.54 -7.57
C LEU A 268 -8.43 -13.46 -8.73
N ARG A 269 -8.82 -12.67 -9.72
CA ARG A 269 -8.06 -12.33 -10.92
C ARG A 269 -8.20 -10.83 -11.14
N TYR A 270 -7.08 -10.15 -11.28
CA TYR A 270 -7.02 -8.70 -11.51
C TYR A 270 -6.44 -8.43 -12.89
N THR A 271 -7.20 -7.82 -13.78
CA THR A 271 -6.67 -7.35 -15.06
C THR A 271 -5.86 -6.09 -14.81
N LEU A 272 -4.54 -6.19 -14.87
CA LEU A 272 -3.63 -5.08 -14.60
C LEU A 272 -3.39 -4.22 -15.83
N LEU A 273 -3.34 -4.83 -17.01
CA LEU A 273 -3.11 -4.10 -18.26
C LEU A 273 -3.90 -4.75 -19.40
N THR A 274 -4.46 -3.91 -20.26
CA THR A 274 -5.04 -4.35 -21.54
C THR A 274 -4.39 -3.62 -22.70
N ALA A 275 -4.25 -4.31 -23.83
CA ALA A 275 -3.61 -3.78 -25.02
C ALA A 275 -4.35 -4.22 -26.29
N THR A 276 -5.09 -3.32 -26.93
CA THR A 276 -5.77 -3.63 -28.21
C THR A 276 -4.77 -3.92 -29.32
N GLY A 277 -3.62 -3.26 -29.34
CA GLY A 277 -2.52 -3.56 -30.27
C GLY A 277 -1.69 -4.78 -29.91
N GLY A 278 -2.05 -5.50 -28.84
CA GLY A 278 -1.38 -6.70 -28.36
C GLY A 278 -0.20 -6.43 -27.42
N ILE A 279 0.23 -7.48 -26.71
CA ILE A 279 1.37 -7.45 -25.78
C ILE A 279 2.49 -8.33 -26.33
N THR A 280 3.71 -7.79 -26.34
CA THR A 280 4.94 -8.53 -26.69
C THR A 280 5.95 -8.47 -25.55
N GLY A 281 6.57 -9.61 -25.24
CA GLY A 281 7.52 -9.74 -24.13
C GLY A 281 6.86 -9.93 -22.76
N THR A 282 7.68 -9.96 -21.70
CA THR A 282 7.23 -10.23 -20.32
C THR A 282 8.08 -9.47 -19.30
N PHE A 283 7.51 -9.20 -18.12
CA PHE A 283 8.28 -8.69 -16.99
C PHE A 283 9.15 -9.80 -16.38
N SER A 284 10.35 -9.44 -15.96
CA SER A 284 11.34 -10.37 -15.41
C SER A 284 11.07 -10.72 -13.94
N THR A 285 10.44 -9.80 -13.21
CA THR A 285 10.26 -9.90 -11.76
C THR A 285 8.85 -9.52 -11.35
N LEU A 286 8.28 -10.23 -10.39
CA LEU A 286 7.08 -9.85 -9.65
C LEU A 286 7.46 -9.62 -8.18
N GLN A 287 7.20 -8.42 -7.69
CA GLN A 287 7.39 -8.03 -6.29
C GLN A 287 6.04 -7.72 -5.68
N THR A 288 5.75 -8.28 -4.51
CA THR A 288 4.53 -8.01 -3.76
C THR A 288 4.86 -7.56 -2.35
N THR A 289 4.16 -6.54 -1.86
CA THR A 289 4.35 -6.03 -0.50
C THR A 289 3.47 -6.76 0.53
N SER A 290 2.81 -7.85 0.14
CA SER A 290 1.86 -8.56 0.99
C SER A 290 2.50 -9.76 1.70
N ASN A 291 2.08 -9.98 2.96
CA ASN A 291 2.45 -11.11 3.80
C ASN A 291 1.39 -12.23 3.69
N LEU A 292 1.01 -12.60 2.47
CA LEU A 292 0.11 -13.73 2.28
C LEU A 292 0.94 -15.02 2.33
N ALA A 293 1.04 -15.64 3.50
CA ALA A 293 1.88 -16.83 3.73
C ALA A 293 1.44 -18.06 2.93
N PHE A 294 0.20 -18.08 2.42
CA PHE A 294 -0.39 -19.24 1.73
C PHE A 294 -0.70 -18.98 0.25
N LEU A 295 -0.60 -17.74 -0.21
CA LEU A 295 -0.94 -17.35 -1.58
C LEU A 295 0.31 -16.85 -2.30
N THR A 296 0.67 -17.52 -3.38
CA THR A 296 1.72 -17.06 -4.28
C THR A 296 1.08 -16.28 -5.43
N PRO A 297 1.38 -14.98 -5.57
CA PRO A 297 0.93 -14.19 -6.70
C PRO A 297 1.68 -14.62 -7.96
N SER A 298 0.98 -14.62 -9.10
CA SER A 298 1.53 -14.99 -10.40
C SER A 298 0.93 -14.12 -11.50
N LEU A 299 1.71 -13.85 -12.54
CA LEU A 299 1.24 -13.11 -13.71
C LEU A 299 0.84 -14.09 -14.81
N SER A 300 -0.32 -13.86 -15.42
CA SER A 300 -0.72 -14.50 -16.67
C SER A 300 -0.66 -13.49 -17.80
N TYR A 301 -0.12 -13.92 -18.93
CA TYR A 301 0.00 -13.12 -20.14
C TYR A 301 -0.90 -13.69 -21.21
N GLU A 302 -1.87 -12.90 -21.63
CA GLU A 302 -2.73 -13.15 -22.76
C GLU A 302 -2.33 -12.23 -23.93
N PRO A 303 -2.70 -12.53 -25.19
CA PRO A 303 -2.29 -11.71 -26.33
C PRO A 303 -2.64 -10.23 -26.22
N HIS A 304 -3.71 -9.89 -25.47
CA HIS A 304 -4.21 -8.53 -25.28
C HIS A 304 -4.34 -8.13 -23.80
N GLY A 305 -3.77 -8.91 -22.88
CA GLY A 305 -4.01 -8.76 -21.45
C GLY A 305 -2.83 -9.23 -20.58
N LEU A 306 -2.66 -8.54 -19.46
CA LEU A 306 -1.80 -8.97 -18.36
C LEU A 306 -2.67 -9.00 -17.10
N ALA A 307 -2.77 -10.18 -16.48
CA ALA A 307 -3.53 -10.37 -15.26
C ALA A 307 -2.66 -10.87 -14.11
N LEU A 308 -3.07 -10.50 -12.89
CA LEU A 308 -2.53 -11.01 -11.64
C LEU A 308 -3.51 -12.02 -11.06
N GLY A 309 -3.03 -13.23 -10.82
CA GLY A 309 -3.75 -14.28 -10.13
C GLY A 309 -3.02 -14.75 -8.87
N PHE A 310 -3.75 -15.47 -8.03
CA PHE A 310 -3.21 -16.09 -6.82
C PHE A 310 -3.34 -17.60 -6.91
N ALA A 311 -2.27 -18.31 -6.58
CA ALA A 311 -2.28 -19.75 -6.39
C ALA A 311 -2.08 -20.05 -4.90
N GLN A 312 -2.86 -20.98 -4.35
CA GLN A 312 -2.56 -21.52 -3.03
C GLN A 312 -1.43 -22.54 -3.18
N THR A 313 -0.22 -22.16 -2.78
CA THR A 313 0.96 -23.03 -2.97
C THR A 313 1.41 -23.70 -1.67
N ALA A 314 0.97 -23.21 -0.52
CA ALA A 314 1.24 -23.82 0.77
C ALA A 314 -0.06 -24.31 1.44
N PRO A 315 -0.14 -25.58 1.88
CA PRO A 315 -1.28 -26.03 2.68
C PRO A 315 -1.28 -25.33 4.03
N LEU A 316 -2.45 -25.18 4.66
CA LEU A 316 -2.55 -24.57 6.00
C LEU A 316 -1.72 -25.32 7.05
N THR A 317 -1.40 -26.60 6.81
CA THR A 317 -0.55 -27.41 7.68
C THR A 317 0.90 -26.95 7.72
N SER A 318 1.36 -26.18 6.72
CA SER A 318 2.75 -25.70 6.65
C SER A 318 3.16 -24.77 7.80
N VAL A 319 2.18 -24.13 8.45
CA VAL A 319 2.42 -23.27 9.61
C VAL A 319 2.09 -23.94 10.94
N ALA A 320 1.52 -25.15 10.93
CA ALA A 320 1.13 -25.83 12.15
C ALA A 320 2.37 -26.28 12.94
N THR A 321 2.50 -25.79 14.18
CA THR A 321 3.60 -26.13 15.08
C THR A 321 3.25 -27.26 16.04
N SER A 322 1.97 -27.64 16.15
CA SER A 322 1.50 -28.73 17.01
C SER A 322 0.70 -29.79 16.23
N PRO A 323 0.61 -31.03 16.74
CA PRO A 323 -0.21 -32.08 16.14
C PRO A 323 -1.69 -31.70 16.03
N ASN A 324 -2.25 -30.98 17.02
CA ASN A 324 -3.65 -30.56 17.01
C ASN A 324 -3.90 -29.46 15.97
N GLN A 325 -3.00 -28.48 15.88
CA GLN A 325 -3.04 -27.48 14.82
C GLN A 325 -2.96 -28.13 13.44
N ALA A 326 -2.09 -29.14 13.25
CA ALA A 326 -1.94 -29.84 11.98
C ALA A 326 -3.19 -30.62 11.58
N ARG A 327 -3.89 -31.25 12.53
CA ARG A 327 -5.16 -31.95 12.28
C ARG A 327 -6.28 -30.99 11.87
N ILE A 328 -6.38 -29.84 12.53
CA ILE A 328 -7.38 -28.81 12.21
C ILE A 328 -7.05 -28.15 10.87
N ALA A 329 -5.79 -27.77 10.66
CA ALA A 329 -5.33 -27.22 9.38
C ALA A 329 -5.55 -28.20 8.23
N GLY A 330 -5.31 -29.50 8.45
CA GLY A 330 -5.58 -30.56 7.49
C GLY A 330 -7.07 -30.72 7.17
N ALA A 331 -7.93 -30.66 8.20
CA ALA A 331 -9.38 -30.71 8.02
C ALA A 331 -9.96 -29.48 7.31
N LEU A 332 -9.33 -28.32 7.48
CA LEU A 332 -9.68 -27.08 6.79
C LEU A 332 -9.11 -27.01 5.37
N ASN A 333 -8.03 -27.72 5.08
CA ASN A 333 -7.39 -27.68 3.77
C ASN A 333 -8.35 -28.19 2.68
N GLY A 334 -8.55 -27.40 1.61
CA GLY A 334 -9.48 -27.73 0.52
C GLY A 334 -10.95 -27.41 0.77
N THR A 335 -11.33 -26.84 1.92
CA THR A 335 -12.73 -26.48 2.25
C THR A 335 -13.19 -25.13 1.68
N GLY A 336 -12.62 -24.64 0.57
CA GLY A 336 -12.95 -23.33 0.00
C GLY A 336 -14.42 -23.17 -0.44
N PRO A 337 -14.91 -21.93 -0.63
CA PRO A 337 -16.26 -21.70 -1.15
C PRO A 337 -16.41 -22.29 -2.56
N THR A 338 -17.52 -22.98 -2.80
CA THR A 338 -17.83 -23.57 -4.10
C THR A 338 -18.58 -22.56 -4.95
N VAL A 339 -18.10 -22.31 -6.16
CA VAL A 339 -18.78 -21.46 -7.15
C VAL A 339 -19.28 -22.33 -8.29
N THR A 340 -20.59 -22.29 -8.55
CA THR A 340 -21.23 -22.97 -9.68
C THR A 340 -21.97 -21.94 -10.54
N SER A 341 -21.68 -21.93 -11.83
CA SER A 341 -22.43 -21.15 -12.82
C SER A 341 -23.31 -22.08 -13.64
N THR A 342 -24.62 -21.85 -13.63
CA THR A 342 -25.57 -22.54 -14.50
C THR A 342 -26.08 -21.58 -15.59
N PRO A 343 -25.97 -21.94 -16.89
CA PRO A 343 -26.64 -21.21 -17.96
C PRO A 343 -28.15 -21.29 -17.75
N ALA A 344 -28.85 -20.16 -17.85
CA ALA A 344 -30.30 -20.09 -17.78
C ALA A 344 -30.88 -19.71 -19.16
N PRO A 345 -32.11 -20.13 -19.51
CA PRO A 345 -32.78 -19.66 -20.72
C PRO A 345 -32.97 -18.14 -20.64
N ALA A 346 -32.76 -17.45 -21.76
CA ALA A 346 -32.86 -15.99 -21.84
C ALA A 346 -34.26 -15.52 -21.40
N GLY A 347 -34.32 -14.62 -20.40
CA GLY A 347 -35.57 -13.98 -19.96
C GLY A 347 -35.76 -13.80 -18.44
N GLY A 348 -34.85 -14.29 -17.60
CA GLY A 348 -34.94 -14.10 -16.14
C GLY A 348 -34.61 -12.67 -15.71
N ALA A 349 -35.41 -12.08 -14.82
CA ALA A 349 -35.10 -10.82 -14.18
C ALA A 349 -33.81 -10.94 -13.33
N PRO A 350 -32.92 -9.94 -13.35
CA PRO A 350 -31.74 -9.95 -12.49
C PRO A 350 -32.16 -9.93 -11.02
N ALA A 351 -31.61 -10.84 -10.23
CA ALA A 351 -31.96 -11.02 -8.82
C ALA A 351 -30.74 -11.49 -8.04
N VAL A 352 -30.58 -10.96 -6.82
CA VAL A 352 -29.59 -11.44 -5.85
C VAL A 352 -30.35 -12.05 -4.68
N THR A 353 -30.08 -13.32 -4.39
CA THR A 353 -30.66 -14.01 -3.24
C THR A 353 -29.55 -14.52 -2.32
N THR A 354 -29.71 -14.24 -1.03
CA THR A 354 -28.81 -14.71 0.03
C THR A 354 -29.61 -15.52 1.02
N SER A 355 -29.19 -16.75 1.28
CA SER A 355 -29.78 -17.61 2.30
C SER A 355 -28.71 -18.13 3.26
N VAL A 356 -29.09 -18.28 4.53
CA VAL A 356 -28.22 -18.83 5.58
C VAL A 356 -28.91 -20.06 6.14
N SER A 357 -28.24 -21.21 6.09
CA SER A 357 -28.78 -22.44 6.68
C SER A 357 -28.69 -22.41 8.20
N ALA A 358 -29.48 -23.25 8.88
CA ALA A 358 -29.36 -23.46 10.33
C ALA A 358 -27.96 -23.97 10.76
N THR A 359 -27.21 -24.55 9.82
CA THR A 359 -25.81 -24.99 10.00
C THR A 359 -24.78 -23.90 9.71
N GLY A 360 -25.21 -22.66 9.43
CA GLY A 360 -24.34 -21.50 9.20
C GLY A 360 -23.74 -21.41 7.79
N THR A 361 -24.19 -22.26 6.85
CA THR A 361 -23.77 -22.18 5.44
C THR A 361 -24.45 -21.00 4.77
N VAL A 362 -23.67 -20.09 4.20
CA VAL A 362 -24.17 -18.92 3.47
C VAL A 362 -24.13 -19.22 1.97
N THR A 363 -25.29 -19.15 1.32
CA THR A 363 -25.44 -19.29 -0.12
C THR A 363 -25.85 -17.96 -0.73
N THR A 364 -25.07 -17.45 -1.66
CA THR A 364 -25.38 -16.24 -2.43
C THR A 364 -25.54 -16.61 -3.89
N ALA A 365 -26.72 -16.37 -4.47
CA ALA A 365 -26.97 -16.56 -5.88
C ALA A 365 -27.21 -15.21 -6.56
N VAL A 366 -26.48 -14.96 -7.64
CA VAL A 366 -26.63 -13.79 -8.50
C VAL A 366 -27.12 -14.29 -9.86
N SER A 367 -28.37 -13.97 -10.18
CA SER A 367 -28.97 -14.20 -11.50
C SER A 367 -28.72 -12.96 -12.36
N THR A 368 -28.03 -13.17 -13.48
CA THR A 368 -27.96 -12.22 -14.60
C THR A 368 -28.85 -12.77 -15.71
N GLY A 369 -29.41 -11.93 -16.58
CA GLY A 369 -30.34 -12.38 -17.63
C GLY A 369 -29.81 -13.45 -18.61
N THR A 370 -28.53 -13.83 -18.49
CA THR A 370 -27.80 -14.85 -19.25
C THR A 370 -27.35 -16.07 -18.42
N GLY A 371 -27.59 -16.10 -17.11
CA GLY A 371 -27.20 -17.22 -16.24
C GLY A 371 -27.13 -16.88 -14.74
N THR A 372 -27.09 -17.92 -13.90
CA THR A 372 -27.03 -17.79 -12.44
C THR A 372 -25.67 -18.26 -11.93
N THR A 373 -24.99 -17.40 -11.17
CA THR A 373 -23.78 -17.77 -10.42
C THR A 373 -24.14 -17.94 -8.97
N THR A 374 -23.91 -19.13 -8.41
CA THR A 374 -24.15 -19.45 -7.00
C THR A 374 -22.83 -19.68 -6.28
N VAL A 375 -22.64 -18.99 -5.17
CA VAL A 375 -21.49 -19.15 -4.25
C VAL A 375 -22.01 -19.73 -2.95
N VAL A 376 -21.51 -20.90 -2.58
CA VAL A 376 -21.84 -21.58 -1.31
C VAL A 376 -20.61 -21.56 -0.41
N SER A 377 -20.74 -21.02 0.80
CA SER A 377 -19.68 -20.97 1.81
C SER A 377 -20.13 -21.61 3.11
N SER A 378 -19.47 -22.70 3.51
CA SER A 378 -19.67 -23.32 4.84
C SER A 378 -18.90 -22.53 5.92
N PRO A 379 -19.21 -22.71 7.21
CA PRO A 379 -18.41 -22.13 8.29
C PRO A 379 -16.92 -22.49 8.19
N ALA A 380 -16.60 -23.73 7.79
CA ALA A 380 -15.22 -24.16 7.53
C ALA A 380 -14.60 -23.38 6.35
N ALA A 381 -15.35 -23.14 5.27
CA ALA A 381 -14.89 -22.33 4.15
C ALA A 381 -14.58 -20.88 4.54
N GLN A 382 -15.39 -20.31 5.44
CA GLN A 382 -15.18 -18.96 5.96
C GLN A 382 -13.91 -18.90 6.83
N VAL A 383 -13.70 -19.87 7.70
CA VAL A 383 -12.48 -19.99 8.52
C VAL A 383 -11.24 -20.19 7.65
N THR A 384 -11.31 -21.07 6.65
CA THR A 384 -10.22 -21.30 5.69
C THR A 384 -9.89 -20.02 4.91
N THR A 385 -10.90 -19.30 4.43
CA THR A 385 -10.72 -18.03 3.73
C THR A 385 -10.10 -16.96 4.63
N ALA A 386 -10.48 -16.92 5.91
CA ALA A 386 -9.87 -16.03 6.90
C ALA A 386 -8.40 -16.40 7.18
N LEU A 387 -8.07 -17.69 7.34
CA LEU A 387 -6.70 -18.15 7.57
C LEU A 387 -5.78 -17.89 6.37
N LEU A 388 -6.27 -18.08 5.14
CA LEU A 388 -5.52 -17.81 3.91
C LEU A 388 -5.07 -16.35 3.77
N ASN A 389 -5.79 -15.45 4.44
CA ASN A 389 -5.51 -14.01 4.45
C ASN A 389 -4.69 -13.53 5.65
N GLN A 390 -4.19 -14.45 6.47
CA GLN A 390 -3.31 -14.12 7.56
C GLN A 390 -1.83 -14.25 7.18
N THR A 391 -1.03 -13.47 7.88
CA THR A 391 0.41 -13.69 8.00
C THR A 391 0.69 -15.08 8.59
N ALA A 392 1.86 -15.66 8.35
CA ALA A 392 2.22 -16.96 8.94
C ALA A 392 2.02 -16.97 10.47
N ALA A 393 2.50 -15.94 11.16
CA ALA A 393 2.31 -15.78 12.61
C ALA A 393 0.83 -15.58 13.01
N GLY A 394 0.04 -14.88 12.19
CA GLY A 394 -1.39 -14.71 12.38
C GLY A 394 -2.17 -16.01 12.25
N ALA A 395 -1.82 -16.83 11.26
CA ALA A 395 -2.41 -18.14 11.04
C ALA A 395 -2.09 -19.11 12.18
N VAL A 396 -0.86 -19.09 12.72
CA VAL A 396 -0.50 -19.85 13.94
C VAL A 396 -1.37 -19.42 15.13
N ARG A 397 -1.57 -18.12 15.35
CA ARG A 397 -2.46 -17.63 16.42
C ARG A 397 -3.91 -18.07 16.23
N ALA A 398 -4.42 -18.04 14.99
CA ALA A 398 -5.77 -18.49 14.68
C ALA A 398 -5.94 -20.01 14.88
N LEU A 399 -4.98 -20.81 14.44
CA LEU A 399 -4.95 -22.25 14.65
C LEU A 399 -4.83 -22.59 16.14
N ASN A 400 -4.06 -21.84 16.92
CA ASN A 400 -3.98 -21.98 18.39
C ASN A 400 -5.34 -21.75 19.07
N ALA A 401 -6.05 -20.70 18.66
CA ALA A 401 -7.39 -20.41 19.19
C ALA A 401 -8.39 -21.54 18.83
N LEU A 402 -8.30 -22.07 17.61
CA LEU A 402 -9.18 -23.12 17.13
C LEU A 402 -8.84 -24.51 17.70
N ALA A 403 -7.56 -24.77 18.00
CA ALA A 403 -7.07 -26.02 18.57
C ALA A 403 -7.37 -26.18 20.07
N GLY A 404 -7.75 -25.10 20.76
CA GLY A 404 -8.13 -25.16 22.18
C GLY A 404 -6.97 -25.49 23.13
N GLU A 405 -5.71 -25.40 22.68
CA GLU A 405 -4.53 -25.74 23.49
C GLU A 405 -4.40 -24.86 24.75
N ILE A 406 -4.94 -23.64 24.69
CA ILE A 406 -5.06 -22.72 25.84
C ILE A 406 -6.02 -23.29 26.90
N GLN A 407 -7.12 -23.94 26.50
CA GLN A 407 -8.05 -24.56 27.45
C GLN A 407 -7.49 -25.87 28.01
N GLY A 408 -6.84 -26.68 27.19
CA GLY A 408 -6.22 -27.94 27.63
C GLY A 408 -5.12 -27.73 28.67
N SER A 409 -4.27 -26.71 28.48
CA SER A 409 -3.23 -26.34 29.45
C SER A 409 -3.81 -25.80 30.75
N ALA A 410 -4.84 -24.94 30.70
CA ALA A 410 -5.49 -24.41 31.90
C ALA A 410 -6.16 -25.48 32.76
N VAL A 411 -6.83 -26.46 32.15
CA VAL A 411 -7.43 -27.60 32.88
C VAL A 411 -6.34 -28.47 33.51
N THR A 412 -5.26 -28.74 32.79
CA THR A 412 -4.11 -29.51 33.31
C THR A 412 -3.45 -28.81 34.50
N VAL A 413 -3.25 -27.48 34.42
CA VAL A 413 -2.72 -26.66 35.52
C VAL A 413 -3.67 -26.68 36.72
N ARG A 414 -4.99 -26.56 36.51
CA ARG A 414 -5.99 -26.66 37.58
C ARG A 414 -6.02 -28.04 38.25
N ALA A 415 -5.83 -29.11 37.48
CA ALA A 415 -5.74 -30.46 38.01
C ALA A 415 -4.46 -30.65 38.84
N GLN A 416 -3.32 -30.15 38.36
CA GLN A 416 -2.04 -30.22 39.09
C GLN A 416 -2.05 -29.39 40.37
N THR A 417 -2.63 -28.19 40.36
CA THR A 417 -2.80 -27.40 41.59
C THR A 417 -3.76 -28.07 42.57
N ALA A 418 -4.85 -28.70 42.09
CA ALA A 418 -5.75 -29.48 42.94
C ALA A 418 -5.04 -30.66 43.62
N PHE A 419 -4.18 -31.40 42.90
CA PHE A 419 -3.38 -32.49 43.49
C PHE A 419 -2.36 -31.99 44.50
N ALA A 420 -1.72 -30.83 44.27
CA ALA A 420 -0.79 -30.24 45.23
C ALA A 420 -1.50 -29.83 46.53
N VAL A 421 -2.66 -29.19 46.42
CA VAL A 421 -3.49 -28.82 47.58
C VAL A 421 -3.95 -30.06 48.33
N GLN A 422 -4.49 -31.07 47.63
CA GLN A 422 -4.92 -32.32 48.25
C GLN A 422 -3.76 -33.06 48.94
N GLY A 423 -2.59 -33.10 48.31
CA GLY A 423 -1.37 -33.72 48.86
C GLY A 423 -0.94 -33.05 50.17
N THR A 424 -0.84 -31.72 50.19
CA THR A 424 -0.47 -30.99 51.41
C THR A 424 -1.47 -31.16 52.56
N LEU A 425 -2.77 -31.23 52.25
CA LEU A 425 -3.83 -31.40 53.23
C LEU A 425 -3.82 -32.82 53.84
N LEU A 426 -3.58 -33.83 53.01
CA LEU A 426 -3.39 -35.22 53.45
C LEU A 426 -2.09 -35.40 54.24
N GLU A 427 -1.01 -34.72 53.86
CA GLU A 427 0.26 -34.70 54.61
C GLU A 427 0.05 -34.13 56.02
N HIS A 428 -0.63 -32.98 56.13
CA HIS A 428 -0.96 -32.35 57.42
C HIS A 428 -1.90 -33.19 58.29
N LEU A 429 -2.91 -33.85 57.70
CA LEU A 429 -3.81 -34.76 58.43
C LEU A 429 -3.07 -36.00 58.94
N ARG A 430 -2.11 -36.52 58.17
CA ARG A 430 -1.25 -37.65 58.58
C ARG A 430 -0.25 -37.27 59.68
N LEU A 431 0.02 -35.97 59.83
CA LEU A 431 0.87 -35.37 60.85
C LEU A 431 0.06 -34.82 62.06
N GLY A 432 -1.27 -34.93 62.04
CA GLY A 432 -2.18 -34.44 63.10
C GLY A 432 -2.06 -35.23 64.41
N ALA A 433 -1.90 -34.50 65.50
CA ALA A 433 -1.50 -34.99 66.82
C ALA A 433 -2.43 -36.06 67.42
N GLY A 434 -1.95 -37.31 67.50
CA GLY A 434 -2.46 -38.32 68.44
C GLY A 434 -1.81 -38.16 69.82
N PRO A 435 -2.55 -38.36 70.93
CA PRO A 435 -2.01 -38.21 72.28
C PRO A 435 -0.99 -39.33 72.54
N GLY A 436 0.28 -38.96 72.73
CA GLY A 436 1.37 -39.90 73.02
C GLY A 436 2.71 -39.58 72.36
N LEU A 437 2.78 -38.58 71.47
CA LEU A 437 4.03 -38.23 70.79
C LEU A 437 4.59 -36.90 71.28
N THR A 438 5.43 -36.92 72.30
CA THR A 438 6.20 -35.76 72.78
C THR A 438 7.48 -35.58 71.94
N GLY A 439 7.64 -34.41 71.32
CA GLY A 439 8.87 -34.03 70.59
C GLY A 439 8.61 -33.00 69.48
N ALA A 440 9.50 -32.00 69.39
CA ALA A 440 9.42 -30.88 68.44
C ALA A 440 9.49 -31.31 66.96
N VAL A 441 8.82 -30.53 66.10
CA VAL A 441 8.69 -30.77 64.66
C VAL A 441 10.07 -30.80 64.01
N GLY A 442 10.44 -31.92 63.39
CA GLY A 442 11.71 -32.10 62.66
C GLY A 442 12.61 -33.25 63.11
N GLN A 443 12.33 -33.89 64.26
CA GLN A 443 13.16 -34.99 64.79
C GLN A 443 12.60 -36.40 64.56
N ARG A 444 11.50 -36.57 63.80
CA ARG A 444 10.77 -37.86 63.76
C ARG A 444 11.24 -38.87 62.72
N PHE A 445 12.22 -38.55 61.86
CA PHE A 445 12.73 -39.49 60.85
C PHE A 445 14.25 -39.32 60.61
N ALA A 446 15.07 -39.56 61.64
CA ALA A 446 16.48 -39.88 61.41
C ALA A 446 16.61 -41.31 60.87
N SER A 447 17.57 -41.55 59.97
CA SER A 447 17.87 -42.89 59.46
C SER A 447 18.13 -43.86 60.63
N GLY A 448 17.30 -44.91 60.74
CA GLY A 448 17.37 -45.89 61.83
C GLY A 448 16.18 -45.89 62.80
N THR A 449 15.17 -45.01 62.64
CA THR A 449 13.96 -45.09 63.47
C THR A 449 13.00 -46.17 62.99
N THR A 450 12.63 -47.07 63.89
CA THR A 450 11.62 -48.12 63.67
C THR A 450 10.29 -47.70 64.28
N LEU A 451 9.20 -47.79 63.50
CA LEU A 451 7.84 -47.57 64.01
C LEU A 451 7.22 -48.94 64.39
N PRO A 452 6.49 -49.04 65.52
CA PRO A 452 5.72 -50.24 65.82
C PRO A 452 4.54 -50.35 64.85
N ALA A 453 4.45 -51.46 64.11
CA ALA A 453 3.29 -51.81 63.33
C ALA A 453 2.62 -53.03 63.96
N GLY A 454 1.36 -52.88 64.40
CA GLY A 454 0.52 -54.00 64.81
C GLY A 454 -0.37 -54.42 63.63
N TYR A 455 -0.27 -55.68 63.21
CA TYR A 455 -1.27 -56.31 62.35
C TYR A 455 -2.41 -56.81 63.23
N ALA A 456 -3.62 -56.25 63.09
CA ALA A 456 -4.82 -56.87 63.62
C ALA A 456 -5.34 -57.90 62.60
N ALA A 457 -4.86 -59.14 62.70
CA ALA A 457 -5.51 -60.28 62.05
C ALA A 457 -6.69 -60.74 62.93
N LEU A 458 -7.82 -61.07 62.29
CA LEU A 458 -9.04 -61.58 62.90
C LEU A 458 -8.82 -62.98 63.54
N THR A 459 -8.20 -63.04 64.72
CA THR A 459 -8.37 -64.11 65.71
C THR A 459 -7.89 -63.62 67.09
N PRO A 460 -8.63 -63.89 68.19
CA PRO A 460 -8.23 -63.50 69.53
C PRO A 460 -7.21 -64.50 70.06
N ASP A 461 -5.93 -64.09 70.05
CA ASP A 461 -5.00 -64.19 71.19
C ASP A 461 -3.57 -63.95 70.68
N GLU A 462 -2.96 -62.89 71.25
CA GLU A 462 -1.63 -62.30 71.05
C GLU A 462 -1.29 -61.50 69.76
N PRO A 463 -0.98 -60.19 69.89
CA PRO A 463 -0.42 -59.38 68.81
C PRO A 463 1.09 -59.63 68.66
N VAL A 464 1.52 -60.15 67.50
CA VAL A 464 2.94 -60.19 67.12
C VAL A 464 3.40 -58.77 66.76
N THR A 465 4.36 -58.23 67.52
CA THR A 465 4.97 -56.92 67.25
C THR A 465 6.23 -57.12 66.40
N GLY A 466 6.21 -56.64 65.16
CA GLY A 466 7.37 -56.59 64.27
C GLY A 466 7.81 -55.15 64.03
N LEU A 467 9.12 -54.88 64.08
CA LEU A 467 9.70 -53.59 63.72
C LEU A 467 9.86 -53.50 62.20
N VAL A 468 9.18 -52.54 61.58
CA VAL A 468 9.34 -52.26 60.15
C VAL A 468 10.30 -51.06 60.00
N PRO A 469 11.42 -51.19 59.27
CA PRO A 469 12.29 -50.05 58.98
C PRO A 469 11.57 -49.08 58.04
N VAL A 470 11.55 -47.80 58.43
CA VAL A 470 11.01 -46.73 57.59
C VAL A 470 11.92 -46.57 56.37
N ARG A 471 11.40 -46.85 55.18
CA ARG A 471 12.08 -46.51 53.93
C ARG A 471 11.76 -45.04 53.65
N PRO A 472 12.72 -44.11 53.71
CA PRO A 472 12.48 -42.74 53.30
C PRO A 472 12.12 -42.79 51.81
N LEU A 473 10.93 -42.31 51.41
CA LEU A 473 10.75 -41.91 50.03
C LEU A 473 11.73 -40.76 49.81
N ALA A 474 12.82 -41.03 49.09
CA ALA A 474 13.74 -39.99 48.66
C ALA A 474 12.92 -38.85 48.03
N PRO A 475 13.16 -37.57 48.40
CA PRO A 475 12.50 -36.47 47.73
C PRO A 475 12.90 -36.54 46.26
N ARG A 476 11.96 -36.91 45.40
CA ARG A 476 12.12 -36.67 43.97
C ARG A 476 11.98 -35.16 43.83
N TYR A 477 13.11 -34.45 43.88
CA TYR A 477 13.16 -33.06 43.44
C TYR A 477 12.68 -33.04 41.99
N GLY A 478 11.41 -32.68 41.78
CA GLY A 478 10.92 -32.29 40.48
C GLY A 478 11.56 -30.95 40.15
N VAL A 479 12.44 -30.95 39.16
CA VAL A 479 13.07 -29.74 38.63
C VAL A 479 11.95 -28.76 38.25
N TRP A 480 11.91 -27.63 38.96
CA TRP A 480 11.14 -26.45 38.60
C TRP A 480 11.66 -25.97 37.24
N GLY A 481 10.91 -26.25 36.17
CA GLY A 481 11.33 -25.81 34.82
C GLY A 481 10.30 -25.96 33.71
N GLN A 482 9.24 -26.77 33.85
CA GLN A 482 8.31 -26.98 32.73
C GLN A 482 7.14 -25.97 32.63
N ALA A 483 7.06 -24.97 33.50
CA ALA A 483 5.92 -24.04 33.52
C ALA A 483 6.14 -22.72 32.73
N PHE A 484 7.36 -22.43 32.26
CA PHE A 484 7.61 -21.21 31.49
C PHE A 484 8.42 -21.56 30.23
N GLY A 485 7.79 -21.35 29.08
CA GLY A 485 8.26 -21.85 27.79
C GLY A 485 9.68 -21.42 27.43
N VAL A 486 10.47 -22.40 27.00
CA VAL A 486 11.60 -22.22 26.09
C VAL A 486 11.53 -23.37 25.08
N PHE A 487 11.08 -23.07 23.86
CA PHE A 487 11.38 -23.91 22.70
C PHE A 487 12.79 -23.55 22.24
N GLY A 488 13.76 -24.40 22.55
CA GLY A 488 15.10 -24.38 21.98
C GLY A 488 15.50 -25.82 21.68
N ALA A 489 15.69 -26.13 20.40
CA ALA A 489 16.15 -27.43 19.95
C ALA A 489 17.61 -27.68 20.35
N SER A 490 17.93 -28.91 20.68
CA SER A 490 19.27 -29.47 20.51
C SER A 490 19.16 -30.94 20.13
N GLU A 491 19.60 -31.20 18.89
CA GLU A 491 19.81 -32.45 18.13
C GLU A 491 18.58 -33.28 17.70
#